data_AF-A0A925G324-F1
#
_entry.id   AF-A0A925G324-F1
#
_cell.length_a   1.000
_cell.length_b   1.000
_cell.length_c   1.000
_cell.angle_alpha   90.00
_cell.angle_beta   90.00
_cell.angle_gamma   90.00
#
_symmetry.space_group_name_H-M   'P 1'
#
loop_
_entity.id
_entity.type
_entity.pdbx_description
1 polymer ?
#
loop_
_entity_poly.entity_id
_entity_poly.type
_entity_poly.pdbx_seq_one_letter_code
_entity_poly.pdbx_strand_id
1 'polypeptide(L)'
;MKFSFALLLTFALVATSLVIAQDSSQQTRPRRAPETRQPAANEISAPAIEVAQLTGEPTVRIGLSTSARSVAISTGGQLLSTTSSNAQPTPLGVARVRIEARALTPLAPAAAAPSFRVEVAGAATRVDADRAATEIRTQTGEASEVSYNAQTKTWSILTGEDLSRDEAEDLRTRIEEAGFASAAVVGKNGAQGETTSSARNNPVTASTARNANKSGTRLITLAAAPTRELAVYGGGASTLFSSRAPVTFASADERSAPVRFNEKSYRGRLEVFPNVRGALTVVNVIGLEDYVRGVVPNELSPGGYSAIEAQKAQAIAARTYAVKNLNQFASQGFDLLPTTRSQVYGGLSTEHPLSTRAVEETRGVVATYQGEAINALYTSTCGGRTEDVENIFNEATPYLRGRECALEGKAHFASFVVKSSREPSEIRDAAHIMFARDAAVLAVNNFQLGTSRLTDAWLASPSSSAEVRGWLSAVARTARQPVPVLTEDATRLPGFSAALAAAVYGELRADTLMSDADAEYLLSFRDAAEIPEKNRADVAMLLRDGALSLYADQTLRTREPMPRGRMIHAIARLLESRNALQLQKSTTRPTMSGALVLRSNKNRDQSVAVT
;
A
#
# COMPACT_ATOMS: atom_id res chain seq x y z
N MET A 1 -57.50 -19.19 -54.37
CA MET A 1 -57.69 -17.96 -55.17
C MET A 1 -56.50 -17.05 -54.88
N LYS A 2 -55.36 -17.18 -55.58
CA LYS A 2 -54.89 -16.32 -56.69
C LYS A 2 -55.52 -14.92 -56.72
N PHE A 3 -54.72 -13.87 -56.48
CA PHE A 3 -54.47 -12.79 -57.45
C PHE A 3 -53.21 -11.98 -57.05
N SER A 4 -52.24 -11.98 -57.97
CA SER A 4 -51.15 -11.00 -58.07
C SER A 4 -51.68 -9.68 -58.64
N PHE A 5 -51.05 -8.56 -58.30
CA PHE A 5 -50.71 -7.53 -59.29
C PHE A 5 -49.46 -6.76 -58.85
N ALA A 6 -48.50 -6.69 -59.77
CA ALA A 6 -47.29 -5.91 -59.70
C ALA A 6 -47.50 -4.53 -60.33
N LEU A 7 -46.78 -3.50 -59.89
CA LEU A 7 -46.38 -2.41 -60.77
C LEU A 7 -45.06 -1.78 -60.30
N LEU A 8 -44.05 -1.89 -61.16
CA LEU A 8 -42.79 -1.13 -61.17
C LEU A 8 -43.05 0.35 -61.47
N LEU A 9 -42.28 1.25 -60.87
CA LEU A 9 -41.72 2.38 -61.63
C LEU A 9 -40.37 2.83 -61.06
N THR A 10 -39.34 2.61 -61.86
CA THR A 10 -37.97 3.15 -61.78
C THR A 10 -37.92 4.60 -62.26
N PHE A 11 -37.14 5.45 -61.60
CA PHE A 11 -36.43 6.56 -62.27
C PHE A 11 -35.12 6.86 -61.55
N ALA A 12 -34.02 6.67 -62.28
CA ALA A 12 -32.68 7.15 -61.94
C ALA A 12 -32.42 8.46 -62.68
N LEU A 13 -31.68 9.40 -62.09
CA LEU A 13 -30.79 10.28 -62.86
C LEU A 13 -29.65 10.82 -61.98
N VAL A 14 -28.45 10.79 -62.57
CA VAL A 14 -27.12 11.18 -62.09
C VAL A 14 -26.73 12.55 -62.70
N ALA A 15 -25.88 13.34 -62.01
CA ALA A 15 -24.79 14.21 -62.54
C ALA A 15 -24.54 15.43 -61.61
N THR A 16 -23.47 15.47 -60.81
CA THR A 16 -22.09 16.01 -61.05
C THR A 16 -21.92 17.54 -61.09
N SER A 17 -21.15 18.01 -60.08
CA SER A 17 -20.05 19.00 -60.12
C SER A 17 -20.33 20.49 -60.35
N LEU A 18 -19.86 21.33 -59.42
CA LEU A 18 -19.04 22.49 -59.81
C LEU A 18 -18.10 22.95 -58.67
N VAL A 19 -16.81 22.95 -59.00
CA VAL A 19 -15.70 23.61 -58.32
C VAL A 19 -15.68 25.06 -58.77
N ILE A 20 -15.57 26.02 -57.85
CA ILE A 20 -15.13 27.38 -58.16
C ILE A 20 -14.01 27.74 -57.19
N ALA A 21 -12.80 27.82 -57.74
CA ALA A 21 -11.66 28.48 -57.14
C ALA A 21 -11.68 29.96 -57.55
N GLN A 22 -11.51 30.86 -56.58
CA GLN A 22 -11.06 32.23 -56.85
C GLN A 22 -9.84 32.51 -56.00
N ASP A 23 -8.75 32.80 -56.71
CA ASP A 23 -7.48 33.28 -56.20
C ASP A 23 -7.51 34.82 -56.19
N SER A 24 -7.22 35.44 -55.05
CA SER A 24 -6.85 36.85 -54.99
C SER A 24 -5.83 37.08 -53.89
N SER A 25 -4.62 37.42 -54.33
CA SER A 25 -3.47 37.80 -53.55
C SER A 25 -3.67 39.12 -52.80
N GLN A 26 -3.33 39.19 -51.50
CA GLN A 26 -2.50 40.26 -50.91
C GLN A 26 -2.06 39.95 -49.46
N GLN A 27 -0.75 40.01 -49.26
CA GLN A 27 0.06 40.08 -48.02
C GLN A 27 -0.51 41.10 -47.00
N THR A 28 -0.43 41.01 -45.66
CA THR A 28 0.65 40.60 -44.74
C THR A 28 0.22 40.63 -43.25
N ARG A 29 0.97 39.88 -42.41
CA ARG A 29 1.15 39.84 -40.92
C ARG A 29 0.48 38.71 -40.10
N PRO A 30 1.22 38.12 -39.13
CA PRO A 30 1.06 36.71 -38.77
C PRO A 30 0.03 36.48 -37.67
N ARG A 31 -0.88 35.52 -37.89
CA ARG A 31 -1.79 34.97 -36.88
C ARG A 31 -1.21 33.65 -36.38
N ARG A 32 -1.11 33.53 -35.06
CA ARG A 32 -0.60 32.39 -34.28
C ARG A 32 -1.17 31.06 -34.79
N ALA A 33 -0.32 30.05 -34.94
CA ALA A 33 -0.66 28.73 -35.49
C ALA A 33 -1.84 28.07 -34.76
N PRO A 34 -2.80 27.45 -35.47
CA PRO A 34 -3.83 26.63 -34.84
C PRO A 34 -3.20 25.30 -34.40
N GLU A 35 -3.37 24.96 -33.12
CA GLU A 35 -3.02 23.65 -32.57
C GLU A 35 -3.69 22.55 -33.40
N THR A 36 -2.86 21.61 -33.83
CA THR A 36 -3.23 20.34 -34.45
C THR A 36 -4.33 19.67 -33.63
N ARG A 37 -5.52 19.50 -34.23
CA ARG A 37 -6.53 18.55 -33.75
C ARG A 37 -5.86 17.18 -33.62
N GLN A 38 -5.64 16.74 -32.38
CA GLN A 38 -5.42 15.33 -32.10
C GLN A 38 -6.61 14.54 -32.66
N PRO A 39 -6.39 13.47 -33.44
CA PRO A 39 -7.49 12.64 -33.90
C PRO A 39 -8.15 11.99 -32.69
N ALA A 40 -9.49 11.89 -32.73
CA ALA A 40 -10.29 11.21 -31.73
C ALA A 40 -9.64 9.86 -31.39
N ALA A 41 -9.22 9.70 -30.13
CA ALA A 41 -8.74 8.43 -29.63
C ALA A 41 -9.89 7.44 -29.79
N ASN A 42 -9.71 6.46 -30.67
CA ASN A 42 -10.45 5.21 -30.60
C ASN A 42 -10.42 4.75 -29.13
N GLU A 43 -11.60 4.57 -28.53
CA GLU A 43 -11.76 3.87 -27.26
C GLU A 43 -11.27 2.43 -27.44
N ILE A 44 -9.96 2.23 -27.34
CA ILE A 44 -9.39 0.94 -26.99
C ILE A 44 -9.85 0.72 -25.55
N SER A 45 -10.88 -0.11 -25.36
CA SER A 45 -11.32 -0.57 -24.05
C SER A 45 -10.07 -0.98 -23.26
N ALA A 46 -9.71 -0.18 -22.25
CA ALA A 46 -8.67 -0.57 -21.31
C ALA A 46 -9.10 -1.90 -20.67
N PRO A 47 -8.20 -2.88 -20.54
CA PRO A 47 -8.55 -4.17 -19.97
C PRO A 47 -9.16 -3.97 -18.57
N ALA A 48 -10.23 -4.70 -18.26
CA ALA A 48 -10.87 -4.59 -16.96
C ALA A 48 -9.97 -5.20 -15.86
N ILE A 49 -10.22 -4.83 -14.60
CA ILE A 49 -9.65 -5.57 -13.47
C ILE A 49 -10.27 -6.98 -13.51
N GLU A 50 -9.42 -7.99 -13.51
CA GLU A 50 -9.80 -9.40 -13.51
C GLU A 50 -9.58 -10.01 -12.13
N VAL A 51 -10.43 -10.96 -11.75
CA VAL A 51 -10.27 -11.73 -10.52
C VAL A 51 -9.54 -13.03 -10.85
N ALA A 52 -8.42 -13.26 -10.18
CA ALA A 52 -7.61 -14.46 -10.37
C ALA A 52 -7.50 -15.25 -9.06
N GLN A 53 -7.31 -16.56 -9.21
CA GLN A 53 -7.04 -17.48 -8.11
C GLN A 53 -5.53 -17.79 -8.08
N LEU A 54 -4.89 -17.65 -6.93
CA LEU A 54 -3.50 -18.04 -6.75
C LEU A 54 -3.33 -19.57 -6.87
N THR A 55 -2.30 -19.99 -7.60
CA THR A 55 -1.97 -21.41 -7.81
C THR A 55 -1.19 -22.04 -6.65
N GLY A 56 -0.70 -21.22 -5.71
CA GLY A 56 -0.02 -21.62 -4.48
C GLY A 56 -0.05 -20.49 -3.45
N GLU A 57 0.12 -20.83 -2.18
CA GLU A 57 0.14 -19.86 -1.08
C GLU A 57 1.59 -19.38 -0.84
N PRO A 58 1.93 -18.12 -1.15
CA PRO A 58 3.26 -17.61 -0.87
C PRO A 58 3.46 -17.41 0.64
N THR A 59 4.71 -17.47 1.07
CA THR A 59 5.12 -17.05 2.42
C THR A 59 5.36 -15.54 2.41
N VAL A 60 4.88 -14.86 3.46
CA VAL A 60 5.08 -13.42 3.67
C VAL A 60 6.03 -13.22 4.86
N ARG A 61 6.95 -12.27 4.74
CA ARG A 61 7.93 -11.91 5.79
C ARG A 61 7.64 -10.50 6.30
N ILE A 62 7.15 -10.37 7.54
CA ILE A 62 6.72 -9.08 8.12
C ILE A 62 7.76 -8.59 9.13
N GLY A 63 8.39 -7.44 8.87
CA GLY A 63 9.38 -6.83 9.75
C GLY A 63 8.74 -6.21 11.00
N LEU A 64 8.57 -6.99 12.08
CA LEU A 64 7.95 -6.57 13.34
C LEU A 64 8.79 -5.51 14.09
N SER A 65 10.12 -5.58 13.98
CA SER A 65 11.04 -4.60 14.54
C SER A 65 12.35 -4.58 13.75
N THR A 66 12.96 -3.42 13.55
CA THR A 66 14.25 -3.26 12.83
C THR A 66 15.31 -2.54 13.66
N SER A 67 15.06 -2.31 14.94
CA SER A 67 15.91 -1.49 15.82
C SER A 67 16.00 -2.07 17.25
N ALA A 68 15.67 -3.35 17.43
CA ALA A 68 15.70 -3.98 18.75
C ALA A 68 17.15 -4.15 19.24
N ARG A 69 17.43 -3.77 20.49
CA ARG A 69 18.74 -4.04 21.13
C ARG A 69 18.82 -5.46 21.68
N SER A 70 17.71 -5.92 22.25
CA SER A 70 17.48 -7.28 22.70
C SER A 70 16.07 -7.70 22.29
N VAL A 71 15.87 -9.01 22.11
CA VAL A 71 14.60 -9.60 21.68
C VAL A 71 14.23 -10.70 22.67
N ALA A 72 12.98 -10.74 23.11
CA ALA A 72 12.46 -11.84 23.90
C ALA A 72 11.41 -12.60 23.08
N ILE A 73 11.62 -13.90 22.89
CA ILE A 73 10.68 -14.79 22.22
C ILE A 73 10.24 -15.85 23.23
N SER A 74 8.94 -16.12 23.26
CA SER A 74 8.37 -17.13 24.16
C SER A 74 7.21 -17.88 23.51
N THR A 75 6.87 -19.05 24.06
CA THR A 75 5.64 -19.79 23.76
C THR A 75 5.09 -20.35 25.08
N GLY A 76 3.80 -20.70 25.10
CA GLY A 76 3.21 -21.47 26.21
C GLY A 76 3.56 -22.97 26.20
N GLY A 77 4.21 -23.46 25.13
CA GLY A 77 4.56 -24.86 24.91
C GLY A 77 6.07 -25.06 24.76
N GLN A 78 6.46 -26.01 23.92
CA GLN A 78 7.87 -26.29 23.64
C GLN A 78 8.39 -25.36 22.53
N LEU A 79 9.40 -24.55 22.84
CA LEU A 79 10.04 -23.68 21.86
C LEU A 79 11.06 -24.47 21.03
N LEU A 80 10.95 -24.32 19.72
CA LEU A 80 11.85 -24.89 18.73
C LEU A 80 12.70 -23.76 18.12
N SER A 81 13.92 -24.10 17.69
CA SER A 81 14.76 -23.17 16.95
C SER A 81 15.46 -23.84 15.78
N THR A 82 15.76 -23.06 14.75
CA THR A 82 16.58 -23.48 13.61
C THR A 82 17.47 -22.32 13.14
N THR A 83 18.70 -22.63 12.74
CA THR A 83 19.72 -21.67 12.25
C THR A 83 19.93 -21.76 10.74
N SER A 84 19.22 -22.66 10.06
CA SER A 84 19.31 -22.87 8.61
C SER A 84 17.90 -23.13 8.05
N SER A 85 17.62 -22.57 6.87
CA SER A 85 16.32 -22.70 6.21
C SER A 85 15.92 -24.14 5.89
N ASN A 86 16.89 -25.07 5.79
CA ASN A 86 16.67 -26.48 5.45
C ASN A 86 16.93 -27.44 6.63
N ALA A 87 17.29 -26.94 7.82
CA ALA A 87 17.54 -27.77 8.98
C ALA A 87 16.25 -28.04 9.76
N GLN A 88 16.12 -29.27 10.28
CA GLN A 88 15.00 -29.63 11.15
C GLN A 88 15.02 -28.79 12.43
N PRO A 89 13.87 -28.26 12.89
CA PRO A 89 13.82 -27.48 14.12
C PRO A 89 14.23 -28.32 15.34
N THR A 90 15.13 -27.78 16.15
CA THR A 90 15.61 -28.42 17.38
C THR A 90 14.89 -27.84 18.60
N PRO A 91 14.35 -28.67 19.51
CA PRO A 91 13.78 -28.19 20.76
C PRO A 91 14.83 -27.56 21.67
N LEU A 92 14.49 -26.42 22.30
CA LEU A 92 15.42 -25.69 23.18
C LEU A 92 15.33 -26.04 24.66
N GLY A 93 14.36 -26.87 25.06
CA GLY A 93 14.14 -27.24 26.47
C GLY A 93 13.66 -26.07 27.36
N VAL A 94 13.50 -24.87 26.80
CA VAL A 94 12.98 -23.67 27.47
C VAL A 94 11.79 -23.11 26.71
N ALA A 95 10.83 -22.51 27.42
CA ALA A 95 9.65 -21.87 26.81
C ALA A 95 9.88 -20.40 26.43
N ARG A 96 10.98 -19.79 26.90
CA ARG A 96 11.34 -18.39 26.66
C ARG A 96 12.84 -18.25 26.45
N VAL A 97 13.20 -17.42 25.49
CA VAL A 97 14.58 -17.04 25.20
C VAL A 97 14.74 -15.54 25.12
N ARG A 98 15.94 -15.08 25.43
CA ARG A 98 16.41 -13.72 25.19
C ARG A 98 17.49 -13.77 24.13
N ILE A 99 17.47 -12.85 23.16
CA ILE A 99 18.44 -12.78 22.07
C ILE A 99 19.11 -11.40 22.11
N GLU A 100 20.43 -11.38 21.94
CA GLU A 100 21.23 -10.17 21.81
C GLU A 100 22.21 -10.28 20.64
N ALA A 101 22.52 -9.16 20.00
CA ALA A 101 23.59 -9.08 19.01
C ALA A 101 24.92 -8.77 19.71
N ARG A 102 25.87 -9.72 19.67
CA ARG A 102 27.24 -9.52 20.18
C ARG A 102 28.17 -9.25 19.01
N ALA A 103 29.07 -8.28 19.16
CA ALA A 103 30.15 -8.10 18.19
C ALA A 103 30.97 -9.39 18.11
N LEU A 104 31.29 -9.84 16.91
CA LEU A 104 32.31 -10.86 16.77
C LEU A 104 33.60 -10.24 17.33
N THR A 105 34.15 -10.82 18.40
CA THR A 105 35.52 -10.52 18.79
C THR A 105 36.36 -10.72 17.52
N PRO A 106 37.16 -9.73 17.08
CA PRO A 106 38.04 -9.97 15.95
C PRO A 106 38.84 -11.23 16.28
N LEU A 107 38.95 -12.17 15.33
CA LEU A 107 39.97 -13.20 15.43
C LEU A 107 41.25 -12.48 15.83
N ALA A 108 41.89 -12.93 16.91
CA ALA A 108 43.24 -12.48 17.22
C ALA A 108 44.00 -12.51 15.88
N PRO A 109 44.71 -11.43 15.50
CA PRO A 109 45.42 -11.42 14.23
C PRO A 109 46.19 -12.72 14.13
N ALA A 110 46.00 -13.45 13.02
CA ALA A 110 46.70 -14.70 12.76
C ALA A 110 48.14 -14.48 13.21
N ALA A 111 48.63 -15.31 14.15
CA ALA A 111 49.94 -15.13 14.77
C ALA A 111 50.92 -14.68 13.69
N ALA A 112 51.49 -13.48 13.87
CA ALA A 112 52.47 -12.95 12.94
C ALA A 112 53.46 -14.08 12.64
N ALA A 113 53.72 -14.34 11.35
CA ALA A 113 54.64 -15.40 10.95
C ALA A 113 55.90 -15.32 11.83
N PRO A 114 56.37 -16.44 12.41
CA PRO A 114 57.50 -16.39 13.32
C PRO A 114 58.67 -15.73 12.60
N SER A 115 59.07 -14.54 13.08
CA SER A 115 60.26 -13.89 12.57
C SER A 115 61.48 -14.33 13.35
N PHE A 116 62.55 -14.54 12.60
CA PHE A 116 63.84 -14.99 13.09
C PHE A 116 64.87 -13.87 12.91
N ARG A 117 65.90 -13.90 13.74
CA ARG A 117 67.12 -13.08 13.64
C ARG A 117 68.33 -13.98 13.86
N VAL A 118 69.51 -13.56 13.42
CA VAL A 118 70.75 -14.30 13.70
C VAL A 118 71.47 -13.65 14.86
N GLU A 119 71.68 -14.38 15.94
CA GLU A 119 72.46 -13.97 17.11
C GLU A 119 73.90 -14.45 16.99
N VAL A 120 74.87 -13.54 17.01
CA VAL A 120 76.30 -13.85 17.11
C VAL A 120 76.75 -13.61 18.55
N ALA A 121 77.10 -14.67 19.27
CA ALA A 121 77.54 -14.58 20.66
C ALA A 121 79.07 -14.45 20.75
N GLY A 122 79.60 -13.64 21.70
CA GLY A 122 81.00 -13.81 22.12
C GLY A 122 81.80 -12.58 22.52
N ALA A 123 81.23 -11.37 22.57
CA ALA A 123 82.03 -10.18 22.92
C ALA A 123 82.11 -9.97 24.45
N ALA A 124 83.35 -9.87 24.96
CA ALA A 124 83.63 -9.66 26.39
C ALA A 124 83.36 -8.21 26.85
N THR A 125 83.45 -7.24 25.94
CA THR A 125 83.15 -5.84 26.22
C THR A 125 82.16 -5.27 25.20
N ARG A 126 81.42 -4.24 25.59
CA ARG A 126 80.47 -3.54 24.72
C ARG A 126 81.17 -2.94 23.49
N VAL A 127 82.39 -2.44 23.67
CA VAL A 127 83.19 -1.82 22.61
C VAL A 127 83.57 -2.83 21.53
N ASP A 128 83.89 -4.06 21.93
CA ASP A 128 84.20 -5.14 20.99
C ASP A 128 82.93 -5.61 20.25
N ALA A 129 81.79 -5.63 20.94
CA ALA A 129 80.50 -5.95 20.34
C ALA A 129 80.04 -4.91 19.31
N ASP A 130 80.20 -3.62 19.61
CA ASP A 130 79.86 -2.51 18.70
C ASP A 130 80.77 -2.53 17.45
N ARG A 131 82.05 -2.88 17.61
CA ARG A 131 82.98 -3.05 16.49
C ARG A 131 82.58 -4.20 15.59
N ALA A 132 82.31 -5.38 16.17
CA ALA A 132 81.86 -6.55 15.43
C ALA A 132 80.50 -6.33 14.75
N ALA A 133 79.56 -5.61 15.39
CA ALA A 133 78.29 -5.24 14.77
C ALA A 133 78.47 -4.31 13.57
N THR A 134 79.44 -3.40 13.61
CA THR A 134 79.77 -2.51 12.49
C THR A 134 80.39 -3.30 11.32
N GLU A 135 81.25 -4.26 11.62
CA GLU A 135 81.89 -5.14 10.64
C GLU A 135 80.88 -6.07 9.96
N ILE A 136 80.00 -6.71 10.73
CA ILE A 136 78.91 -7.54 10.22
C ILE A 136 77.99 -6.71 9.31
N ARG A 137 77.62 -5.49 9.72
CA ARG A 137 76.81 -4.59 8.88
C ARG A 137 77.50 -4.25 7.56
N THR A 138 78.80 -4.01 7.59
CA THR A 138 79.59 -3.63 6.40
C THR A 138 79.73 -4.79 5.41
N GLN A 139 79.84 -6.03 5.91
CA GLN A 139 80.06 -7.21 5.09
C GLN A 139 78.75 -7.88 4.62
N THR A 140 77.69 -7.85 5.44
CA THR A 140 76.42 -8.53 5.12
C THR A 140 75.35 -7.59 4.54
N GLY A 141 75.49 -6.28 4.74
CA GLY A 141 74.49 -5.27 4.36
C GLY A 141 73.27 -5.21 5.29
N GLU A 142 73.20 -6.05 6.31
CA GLU A 142 72.05 -6.17 7.22
C GLU A 142 72.20 -5.31 8.47
N ALA A 143 71.07 -4.89 9.04
CA ALA A 143 71.07 -4.16 10.31
C ALA A 143 71.47 -5.08 11.48
N SER A 144 72.52 -4.69 12.21
CA SER A 144 72.99 -5.36 13.43
C SER A 144 72.77 -4.48 14.66
N GLU A 145 72.27 -5.08 15.74
CA GLU A 145 72.02 -4.48 17.05
C GLU A 145 72.77 -5.25 18.15
N VAL A 146 73.35 -4.53 19.11
CA VAL A 146 74.12 -5.12 20.22
C VAL A 146 73.22 -5.29 21.44
N SER A 147 73.14 -6.51 21.97
CA SER A 147 72.36 -6.88 23.15
C SER A 147 73.25 -7.48 24.24
N TYR A 148 72.96 -7.19 25.51
CA TYR A 148 73.70 -7.79 26.63
C TYR A 148 72.97 -9.03 27.15
N ASN A 149 73.63 -10.18 27.12
CA ASN A 149 73.08 -11.40 27.69
C ASN A 149 73.44 -11.49 29.18
N ALA A 150 72.45 -11.28 30.05
CA ALA A 150 72.62 -11.29 31.49
C ALA A 150 73.00 -12.67 32.08
N GLN A 151 72.70 -13.77 31.37
CA GLN A 151 72.98 -15.13 31.83
C GLN A 151 74.43 -15.53 31.57
N THR A 152 74.97 -15.18 30.40
CA THR A 152 76.36 -15.48 30.03
C THR A 152 77.35 -14.36 30.37
N LYS A 153 76.85 -13.19 30.79
CA LYS A 153 77.64 -11.96 31.03
C LYS A 153 78.46 -11.52 29.81
N THR A 154 77.98 -11.83 28.62
CA THR A 154 78.62 -11.48 27.35
C THR A 154 77.68 -10.62 26.51
N TRP A 155 78.26 -9.86 25.59
CA TRP A 155 77.51 -9.11 24.58
C TRP A 155 77.29 -9.99 23.35
N SER A 156 76.06 -10.02 22.85
CA SER A 156 75.65 -10.67 21.61
C SER A 156 75.17 -9.65 20.59
N ILE A 157 75.23 -10.02 19.31
CA ILE A 157 74.90 -9.16 18.19
C ILE A 157 73.76 -9.81 17.43
N LEU A 158 72.60 -9.15 17.41
CA LEU A 158 71.41 -9.58 16.68
C LEU A 158 71.42 -8.93 15.30
N THR A 159 71.47 -9.74 14.25
CA THR A 159 71.54 -9.27 12.85
C THR A 159 70.33 -9.77 12.06
N GLY A 160 69.76 -8.88 11.25
CA GLY A 160 68.56 -9.13 10.46
C GLY A 160 67.28 -8.75 11.19
N GLU A 161 66.31 -8.21 10.45
CA GLU A 161 64.99 -7.87 10.96
C GLU A 161 63.91 -8.65 10.23
N ASP A 162 63.02 -9.26 11.01
CA ASP A 162 61.83 -9.96 10.54
C ASP A 162 62.05 -11.02 9.44
N LEU A 163 63.15 -11.77 9.51
CA LEU A 163 63.52 -12.79 8.53
C LEU A 163 62.65 -14.04 8.65
N SER A 164 62.37 -14.69 7.53
CA SER A 164 61.90 -16.08 7.52
C SER A 164 62.99 -17.05 7.99
N ARG A 165 62.61 -18.29 8.32
CA ARG A 165 63.58 -19.29 8.81
C ARG A 165 64.67 -19.59 7.79
N ASP A 166 64.31 -19.66 6.51
CA ASP A 166 65.25 -19.97 5.43
C ASP A 166 66.21 -18.79 5.19
N GLU A 167 65.69 -17.55 5.17
CA GLU A 167 66.52 -16.34 5.05
C GLU A 167 67.46 -16.14 6.26
N ALA A 168 67.03 -16.52 7.46
CA ALA A 168 67.86 -16.46 8.66
C ALA A 168 68.98 -17.50 8.64
N GLU A 169 68.75 -18.69 8.08
CA GLU A 169 69.78 -19.72 7.93
C GLU A 169 70.81 -19.30 6.85
N ASP A 170 70.34 -18.74 5.72
CA ASP A 170 71.22 -18.18 4.68
C ASP A 170 72.07 -17.01 5.22
N LEU A 171 71.48 -16.15 6.05
CA LEU A 171 72.21 -15.07 6.73
C LEU A 171 73.22 -15.63 7.75
N ARG A 172 72.88 -16.70 8.48
CA ARG A 172 73.81 -17.37 9.39
C ARG A 172 75.04 -17.88 8.64
N THR A 173 74.84 -18.54 7.50
CA THR A 173 75.92 -19.04 6.65
C THR A 173 76.80 -17.90 6.14
N ARG A 174 76.21 -16.78 5.69
CA ARG A 174 76.99 -15.59 5.28
C ARG A 174 77.83 -14.99 6.40
N ILE A 175 77.31 -14.99 7.63
CA ILE A 175 78.02 -14.49 8.81
C ILE A 175 79.17 -15.43 9.23
N GLU A 176 78.96 -16.75 9.12
CA GLU A 176 80.00 -17.75 9.37
C GLU A 176 81.12 -17.66 8.31
N GLU A 177 80.78 -17.51 7.03
CA GLU A 177 81.74 -17.30 5.93
C GLU A 177 82.53 -15.99 6.08
N ALA A 178 81.93 -14.97 6.68
CA ALA A 178 82.58 -13.71 7.07
C ALA A 178 83.55 -13.85 8.26
N GLY A 179 83.68 -15.05 8.86
CA GLY A 179 84.63 -15.34 9.93
C GLY A 179 84.05 -15.30 11.35
N PHE A 180 82.73 -15.16 11.50
CA PHE A 180 82.06 -15.12 12.81
C PHE A 180 81.43 -16.49 13.15
N ALA A 181 82.21 -17.40 13.71
CA ALA A 181 81.87 -18.82 13.89
C ALA A 181 80.83 -19.15 14.99
N SER A 182 80.18 -18.15 15.59
CA SER A 182 79.26 -18.31 16.74
C SER A 182 77.87 -17.71 16.49
N ALA A 183 77.36 -17.87 15.27
CA ALA A 183 76.05 -17.40 14.84
C ALA A 183 74.95 -18.46 15.06
N ALA A 184 73.77 -18.07 15.57
CA ALA A 184 72.62 -18.95 15.79
C ALA A 184 71.31 -18.25 15.41
N VAL A 185 70.34 -18.99 14.85
CA VAL A 185 69.03 -18.44 14.49
C VAL A 185 68.12 -18.41 15.73
N VAL A 186 67.60 -17.23 16.07
CA VAL A 186 66.76 -16.98 17.25
C VAL A 186 65.41 -16.39 16.84
N GLY A 187 64.32 -16.97 17.35
CA GLY A 187 62.97 -16.45 17.13
C GLY A 187 62.65 -15.26 18.05
N LYS A 188 61.98 -14.22 17.51
CA LYS A 188 61.62 -12.99 18.25
C LYS A 188 60.70 -13.24 19.47
N ASN A 189 60.03 -14.41 19.52
CA ASN A 189 59.14 -14.84 20.60
C ASN A 189 59.51 -16.25 21.12
N GLY A 190 60.65 -16.41 21.79
CA GLY A 190 60.88 -17.45 22.81
C GLY A 190 60.53 -18.92 22.50
N ALA A 191 60.47 -19.33 21.23
CA ALA A 191 60.19 -20.70 20.85
C ALA A 191 61.51 -21.49 20.74
N GLN A 192 61.95 -22.07 21.85
CA GLN A 192 62.93 -23.14 21.83
C GLN A 192 62.34 -24.34 21.09
N GLY A 193 63.05 -24.84 20.08
CA GLY A 193 62.63 -25.99 19.32
C GLY A 193 62.80 -27.28 20.09
N GLU A 194 61.81 -28.17 20.01
CA GLU A 194 62.04 -29.61 20.06
C GLU A 194 61.07 -30.33 19.11
N THR A 195 61.65 -31.25 18.36
CA THR A 195 61.11 -32.09 17.31
C THR A 195 60.12 -33.14 17.82
N THR A 196 59.07 -33.46 17.04
CA THR A 196 58.72 -34.86 16.68
C THR A 196 57.63 -34.94 15.60
N SER A 197 57.99 -35.62 14.51
CA SER A 197 57.22 -36.62 13.75
C SER A 197 55.83 -36.30 13.15
N SER A 198 55.85 -36.20 11.82
CA SER A 198 55.07 -37.02 10.87
C SER A 198 53.53 -37.04 10.96
N ALA A 199 52.86 -36.50 9.94
CA ALA A 199 52.17 -37.31 8.91
C ALA A 199 51.12 -36.51 8.12
N ARG A 200 51.21 -36.63 6.79
CA ARG A 200 50.13 -36.66 5.78
C ARG A 200 49.19 -35.45 5.67
N ASN A 201 49.30 -34.70 4.56
CA ASN A 201 48.35 -34.83 3.45
C ASN A 201 48.78 -34.05 2.19
N ASN A 202 48.56 -34.69 1.05
CA ASN A 202 48.81 -34.19 -0.30
C ASN A 202 47.97 -32.93 -0.64
N PRO A 203 48.45 -32.06 -1.55
CA PRO A 203 47.68 -30.96 -2.09
C PRO A 203 46.80 -31.47 -3.25
N VAL A 204 45.51 -31.14 -3.24
CA VAL A 204 44.68 -31.24 -4.44
C VAL A 204 44.67 -29.89 -5.14
N THR A 205 45.32 -29.92 -6.30
CA THR A 205 45.38 -28.94 -7.38
C THR A 205 44.07 -28.22 -7.65
N ALA A 206 44.16 -26.88 -7.70
CA ALA A 206 43.23 -26.03 -8.40
C ALA A 206 43.28 -26.34 -9.90
N SER A 207 42.16 -26.76 -10.47
CA SER A 207 41.98 -26.81 -11.92
C SER A 207 41.06 -25.68 -12.37
N THR A 208 41.59 -24.94 -13.32
CA THR A 208 40.96 -23.97 -14.20
C THR A 208 39.90 -24.63 -15.09
N ALA A 209 38.71 -24.04 -15.17
CA ALA A 209 37.80 -24.25 -16.31
C ALA A 209 36.99 -22.99 -16.59
N ARG A 210 37.25 -22.38 -17.75
CA ARG A 210 36.40 -21.39 -18.42
C ARG A 210 35.34 -22.14 -19.22
N ASN A 211 34.06 -21.78 -19.11
CA ASN A 211 33.27 -21.16 -20.19
C ASN A 211 31.76 -21.06 -19.87
N ALA A 212 31.28 -19.83 -20.01
CA ALA A 212 30.00 -19.33 -20.51
C ALA A 212 28.74 -20.21 -20.49
N ASN A 213 27.66 -19.67 -19.87
CA ASN A 213 26.45 -19.39 -20.63
C ASN A 213 25.60 -18.26 -20.02
N LYS A 214 24.96 -17.47 -20.91
CA LYS A 214 24.16 -16.27 -20.64
C LYS A 214 22.87 -16.58 -19.89
N SER A 215 22.66 -15.92 -18.75
CA SER A 215 21.36 -15.46 -18.27
C SER A 215 21.60 -14.21 -17.43
N GLY A 216 20.72 -13.21 -17.54
CA GLY A 216 20.85 -11.91 -16.90
C GLY A 216 20.66 -11.99 -15.38
N THR A 217 21.63 -12.58 -14.68
CA THR A 217 21.71 -12.56 -13.22
C THR A 217 22.34 -11.24 -12.84
N ARG A 218 21.53 -10.26 -12.43
CA ARG A 218 22.02 -9.05 -11.78
C ARG A 218 22.72 -9.49 -10.50
N LEU A 219 24.06 -9.47 -10.50
CA LEU A 219 24.88 -9.82 -9.34
C LEU A 219 24.50 -8.90 -8.18
N ILE A 220 23.77 -9.48 -7.22
CA ILE A 220 23.49 -8.88 -5.93
C ILE A 220 24.77 -9.01 -5.11
N THR A 221 25.46 -7.90 -4.87
CA THR A 221 26.43 -7.83 -3.78
C THR A 221 25.67 -7.92 -2.46
N LEU A 222 25.53 -9.13 -1.92
CA LEU A 222 25.19 -9.35 -0.52
C LEU A 222 26.34 -10.11 0.13
N ALA A 223 27.07 -9.42 1.01
CA ALA A 223 27.69 -9.95 2.24
C ALA A 223 28.79 -8.98 2.70
N ALA A 224 28.42 -7.95 3.46
CA ALA A 224 29.31 -7.62 4.57
C ALA A 224 29.27 -8.86 5.49
N ALA A 225 30.43 -9.49 5.74
CA ALA A 225 30.50 -10.58 6.71
C ALA A 225 29.77 -10.16 8.00
N PRO A 226 28.95 -11.03 8.63
CA PRO A 226 28.19 -10.64 9.79
C PRO A 226 29.15 -10.12 10.86
N THR A 227 29.13 -8.81 11.12
CA THR A 227 30.02 -8.18 12.13
C THR A 227 29.59 -8.54 13.56
N ARG A 228 28.45 -9.22 13.68
CA ARG A 228 27.82 -9.62 14.93
C ARG A 228 27.27 -11.04 14.84
N GLU A 229 27.38 -11.76 15.94
CA GLU A 229 26.66 -13.02 16.16
C GLU A 229 25.43 -12.79 17.03
N LEU A 230 24.45 -13.67 16.89
CA LEU A 230 23.29 -13.77 17.76
C LEU A 230 23.67 -14.65 18.95
N ALA A 231 23.58 -14.13 20.17
CA ALA A 231 23.66 -14.93 21.38
C ALA A 231 22.25 -15.17 21.93
N VAL A 232 21.88 -16.43 22.10
CA VAL A 232 20.57 -16.85 22.60
C VAL A 232 20.72 -17.37 24.02
N TYR A 233 19.94 -16.83 24.96
CA TYR A 233 19.97 -17.18 26.38
C TYR A 233 18.65 -17.81 26.80
N GLY A 234 18.73 -18.83 27.65
CA GLY A 234 17.58 -19.46 28.31
C GLY A 234 17.20 -18.74 29.60
N GLY A 235 16.31 -19.34 30.42
CA GLY A 235 16.02 -18.80 31.75
C GLY A 235 17.29 -18.69 32.61
N GLY A 236 17.77 -17.48 32.85
CA GLY A 236 19.05 -17.18 33.52
C GLY A 236 20.01 -16.37 32.64
N ALA A 237 21.29 -16.31 33.03
CA ALA A 237 22.35 -15.60 32.27
C ALA A 237 23.18 -16.53 31.36
N SER A 238 22.92 -17.85 31.36
CA SER A 238 23.65 -18.82 30.54
C SER A 238 23.25 -18.72 29.06
N THR A 239 24.25 -18.76 28.19
CA THR A 239 24.03 -18.81 26.73
C THR A 239 23.67 -20.24 26.34
N LEU A 240 22.54 -20.43 25.66
CA LEU A 240 22.14 -21.72 25.09
C LEU A 240 22.99 -22.05 23.87
N PHE A 241 23.11 -21.10 22.95
CA PHE A 241 23.94 -21.19 21.75
C PHE A 241 24.18 -19.80 21.15
N SER A 242 25.13 -19.71 20.22
CA SER A 242 25.31 -18.55 19.34
C SER A 242 25.19 -18.94 17.87
N SER A 243 24.79 -17.98 17.02
CA SER A 243 24.63 -18.19 15.57
C SER A 243 25.09 -16.96 14.78
N ARG A 244 25.83 -17.18 13.70
CA ARG A 244 26.15 -16.14 12.70
C ARG A 244 25.08 -16.02 11.61
N ALA A 245 24.21 -17.01 11.49
CA ALA A 245 23.06 -17.02 10.59
C ALA A 245 21.80 -16.56 11.33
N PRO A 246 20.77 -16.09 10.61
CA PRO A 246 19.45 -15.84 11.20
C PRO A 246 18.95 -17.04 12.00
N VAL A 247 18.31 -16.77 13.14
CA VAL A 247 17.70 -17.82 13.98
C VAL A 247 16.20 -17.70 13.88
N THR A 248 15.55 -18.79 13.51
CA THR A 248 14.09 -18.89 13.46
C THR A 248 13.58 -19.66 14.67
N PHE A 249 12.54 -19.13 15.30
CA PHE A 249 11.86 -19.70 16.46
C PHE A 249 10.43 -20.05 16.11
N ALA A 250 10.02 -21.26 16.48
CA ALA A 250 8.67 -21.79 16.26
C ALA A 250 8.16 -22.49 17.52
N SER A 251 6.85 -22.73 17.60
CA SER A 251 6.26 -23.57 18.64
C SER A 251 6.04 -24.98 18.12
N ALA A 252 6.27 -25.99 18.96
CA ALA A 252 5.87 -27.36 18.67
C ALA A 252 4.34 -27.55 18.62
N ASP A 253 3.59 -26.69 19.31
CA ASP A 253 2.13 -26.61 19.25
C ASP A 253 1.71 -25.17 18.95
N GLU A 254 1.75 -24.80 17.68
CA GLU A 254 1.37 -23.47 17.23
C GLU A 254 -0.09 -23.14 17.55
N ARG A 255 -0.98 -24.14 17.53
CA ARG A 255 -2.42 -23.94 17.68
C ARG A 255 -2.81 -23.54 19.10
N SER A 256 -2.24 -24.20 20.12
CA SER A 256 -2.53 -23.89 21.52
C SER A 256 -1.53 -22.91 22.13
N ALA A 257 -0.28 -22.95 21.66
CA ALA A 257 0.83 -22.22 22.25
C ALA A 257 1.67 -21.53 21.15
N PRO A 258 1.12 -20.52 20.46
CA PRO A 258 1.84 -19.78 19.42
C PRO A 258 3.10 -19.09 19.96
N VAL A 259 4.01 -18.76 19.05
CA VAL A 259 5.18 -17.92 19.39
C VAL A 259 4.73 -16.50 19.72
N ARG A 260 5.42 -15.87 20.67
CA ARG A 260 5.13 -14.54 21.17
C ARG A 260 6.35 -13.65 21.11
N PHE A 261 6.12 -12.40 20.73
CA PHE A 261 7.09 -11.31 20.76
C PHE A 261 6.39 -10.06 21.31
N ASN A 262 7.00 -9.38 22.28
CA ASN A 262 6.41 -8.24 22.99
C ASN A 262 4.96 -8.50 23.45
N GLU A 263 4.74 -9.66 24.10
CA GLU A 263 3.43 -10.10 24.64
C GLU A 263 2.34 -10.38 23.60
N LYS A 264 2.60 -10.11 22.32
CA LYS A 264 1.69 -10.44 21.21
C LYS A 264 1.99 -11.83 20.67
N SER A 265 0.94 -12.56 20.33
CA SER A 265 1.03 -13.91 19.74
C SER A 265 1.01 -13.84 18.22
N TYR A 266 1.81 -14.67 17.56
CA TYR A 266 1.95 -14.73 16.11
C TYR A 266 1.83 -16.17 15.63
N ARG A 267 1.17 -16.34 14.47
CA ARG A 267 1.20 -17.58 13.70
C ARG A 267 2.52 -17.72 12.94
N GLY A 268 2.80 -18.92 12.47
CA GLY A 268 4.04 -19.29 11.81
C GLY A 268 5.23 -19.20 12.77
N ARG A 269 6.28 -18.52 12.34
CA ARG A 269 7.57 -18.48 13.04
C ARG A 269 8.16 -17.07 13.10
N LEU A 270 9.06 -16.86 14.05
CA LEU A 270 9.77 -15.60 14.25
C LEU A 270 11.24 -15.78 13.92
N GLU A 271 11.72 -15.07 12.92
CA GLU A 271 13.13 -15.04 12.53
C GLU A 271 13.80 -13.78 13.10
N VAL A 272 15.02 -13.94 13.60
CA VAL A 272 15.81 -12.86 14.20
C VAL A 272 17.21 -12.84 13.59
N PHE A 273 17.66 -11.65 13.20
CA PHE A 273 19.00 -11.44 12.65
C PHE A 273 19.53 -10.02 12.95
N PRO A 274 20.86 -9.84 13.03
CA PRO A 274 21.45 -8.50 13.11
C PRO A 274 21.35 -7.81 11.74
N ASN A 275 20.97 -6.54 11.72
CA ASN A 275 20.99 -5.72 10.52
C ASN A 275 22.29 -4.91 10.40
N VAL A 276 22.45 -4.23 9.26
CA VAL A 276 23.63 -3.41 8.95
C VAL A 276 23.89 -2.28 9.94
N ARG A 277 22.89 -1.86 10.73
CA ARG A 277 23.03 -0.85 11.80
C ARG A 277 23.48 -1.46 13.13
N GLY A 278 23.70 -2.76 13.19
CA GLY A 278 24.08 -3.50 14.40
C GLY A 278 22.94 -3.76 15.39
N ALA A 279 21.70 -3.42 15.02
CA ALA A 279 20.50 -3.74 15.79
C ALA A 279 19.89 -5.07 15.33
N LEU A 280 19.02 -5.66 16.15
CA LEU A 280 18.26 -6.85 15.80
C LEU A 280 17.01 -6.48 14.97
N THR A 281 16.82 -7.21 13.89
CA THR A 281 15.57 -7.26 13.13
C THR A 281 14.79 -8.51 13.55
N VAL A 282 13.50 -8.35 13.79
CA VAL A 282 12.55 -9.43 14.10
C VAL A 282 11.55 -9.52 12.97
N VAL A 283 11.41 -10.69 12.37
CA VAL A 283 10.55 -10.93 11.22
C VAL A 283 9.57 -12.05 11.53
N ASN A 284 8.28 -11.82 11.33
CA ASN A 284 7.31 -12.90 11.34
C ASN A 284 7.21 -13.51 9.94
N VAL A 285 7.49 -14.82 9.85
CA VAL A 285 7.42 -15.60 8.61
C VAL A 285 6.19 -16.49 8.69
N ILE A 286 5.23 -16.24 7.79
CA ILE A 286 3.85 -16.73 7.89
C ILE A 286 3.27 -16.99 6.50
N GLY A 287 2.29 -17.90 6.39
CA GLY A 287 1.52 -18.07 5.16
C GLY A 287 0.67 -16.84 4.84
N LEU A 288 0.41 -16.59 3.56
CA LEU A 288 -0.37 -15.43 3.12
C LEU A 288 -1.76 -15.36 3.75
N GLU A 289 -2.48 -16.47 3.88
CA GLU A 289 -3.85 -16.46 4.41
C GLU A 289 -3.88 -16.14 5.90
N ASP A 290 -2.93 -16.69 6.66
CA ASP A 290 -2.78 -16.40 8.08
C ASP A 290 -2.27 -14.96 8.32
N TYR A 291 -1.47 -14.39 7.42
CA TYR A 291 -1.15 -12.98 7.43
C TYR A 291 -2.41 -12.12 7.25
N VAL A 292 -3.22 -12.41 6.23
CA VAL A 292 -4.44 -11.66 5.92
C VAL A 292 -5.44 -11.72 7.08
N ARG A 293 -5.56 -12.86 7.79
CA ARG A 293 -6.37 -12.97 9.03
C ARG A 293 -5.98 -11.95 10.10
N GLY A 294 -4.69 -11.63 10.22
CA GLY A 294 -4.17 -10.61 11.13
C GLY A 294 -4.19 -9.18 10.58
N VAL A 295 -4.51 -8.98 9.30
CA VAL A 295 -4.62 -7.63 8.68
C VAL A 295 -6.06 -7.14 8.67
N VAL A 296 -6.98 -7.93 8.09
CA VAL A 296 -8.37 -7.52 7.84
C VAL A 296 -9.08 -6.90 9.05
N PRO A 297 -9.05 -7.49 10.27
CA PRO A 297 -9.75 -6.90 11.41
C PRO A 297 -9.16 -5.58 11.90
N ASN A 298 -7.89 -5.29 11.57
CA ASN A 298 -7.23 -4.04 11.95
C ASN A 298 -7.44 -2.92 10.92
N GLU A 299 -7.72 -3.28 9.66
CA GLU A 299 -8.00 -2.33 8.57
C GLU A 299 -9.50 -2.04 8.42
N LEU A 300 -10.34 -3.07 8.61
CA LEU A 300 -11.80 -2.97 8.58
C LEU A 300 -12.39 -3.67 9.81
N SER A 301 -12.53 -2.92 10.91
CA SER A 301 -13.03 -3.45 12.19
C SER A 301 -14.40 -4.13 12.05
N PRO A 302 -14.52 -5.43 12.37
CA PRO A 302 -15.79 -6.16 12.33
C PRO A 302 -16.87 -5.61 13.25
N GLY A 303 -16.48 -4.93 14.34
CA GLY A 303 -17.40 -4.30 15.29
C GLY A 303 -18.06 -3.02 14.74
N GLY A 304 -17.39 -2.32 13.82
CA GLY A 304 -17.94 -1.16 13.12
C GLY A 304 -18.55 -1.50 11.75
N TYR A 305 -18.02 -2.54 11.09
CA TYR A 305 -18.39 -2.93 9.72
C TYR A 305 -18.67 -4.43 9.66
N SER A 306 -19.90 -4.81 10.01
CA SER A 306 -20.33 -6.21 10.11
C SER A 306 -20.79 -6.85 8.80
N ALA A 307 -20.80 -6.09 7.70
CA ALA A 307 -21.17 -6.61 6.38
C ALA A 307 -20.09 -7.58 5.85
N ILE A 308 -20.43 -8.86 5.72
CA ILE A 308 -19.49 -9.90 5.28
C ILE A 308 -18.87 -9.61 3.90
N GLU A 309 -19.64 -9.05 2.97
CA GLU A 309 -19.13 -8.72 1.63
C GLU A 309 -18.09 -7.58 1.67
N ALA A 310 -18.20 -6.65 2.63
CA ALA A 310 -17.16 -5.64 2.85
C ALA A 310 -15.88 -6.27 3.42
N GLN A 311 -16.02 -7.21 4.36
CA GLN A 311 -14.90 -7.98 4.92
C GLN A 311 -14.21 -8.84 3.84
N LYS A 312 -14.96 -9.43 2.90
CA LYS A 312 -14.42 -10.18 1.76
C LYS A 312 -13.66 -9.28 0.79
N ALA A 313 -14.21 -8.12 0.45
CA ALA A 313 -13.53 -7.14 -0.39
C ALA A 313 -12.22 -6.68 0.25
N GLN A 314 -12.22 -6.41 1.57
CA GLN A 314 -11.00 -6.07 2.31
C GLN A 314 -9.99 -7.23 2.31
N ALA A 315 -10.44 -8.49 2.47
CA ALA A 315 -9.56 -9.66 2.42
C ALA A 315 -8.87 -9.80 1.05
N ILE A 316 -9.62 -9.66 -0.05
CA ILE A 316 -9.07 -9.69 -1.41
C ILE A 316 -8.10 -8.54 -1.63
N ALA A 317 -8.45 -7.31 -1.23
CA ALA A 317 -7.58 -6.15 -1.34
C ALA A 317 -6.27 -6.36 -0.57
N ALA A 318 -6.36 -6.78 0.70
CA ALA A 318 -5.19 -7.00 1.55
C ALA A 318 -4.26 -8.10 1.03
N ARG A 319 -4.84 -9.19 0.51
CA ARG A 319 -4.11 -10.28 -0.14
C ARG A 319 -3.40 -9.81 -1.41
N THR A 320 -4.13 -9.09 -2.25
CA THR A 320 -3.61 -8.57 -3.53
C THR A 320 -2.47 -7.58 -3.29
N TYR A 321 -2.63 -6.66 -2.34
CA TYR A 321 -1.58 -5.74 -1.93
C TYR A 321 -0.33 -6.49 -1.46
N ALA A 322 -0.50 -7.50 -0.61
CA ALA A 322 0.61 -8.29 -0.08
C ALA A 322 1.39 -8.99 -1.20
N VAL A 323 0.69 -9.60 -2.17
CA VAL A 323 1.30 -10.27 -3.32
C VAL A 323 2.03 -9.28 -4.23
N LYS A 324 1.42 -8.13 -4.55
CA LYS A 324 2.06 -7.10 -5.40
C LYS A 324 3.31 -6.51 -4.76
N ASN A 325 3.33 -6.37 -3.44
CA ASN A 325 4.39 -5.71 -2.69
C ASN A 325 5.34 -6.69 -1.98
N LEU A 326 5.36 -7.98 -2.34
CA LEU A 326 6.40 -8.89 -1.89
C LEU A 326 7.79 -8.32 -2.23
N ASN A 327 8.77 -8.52 -1.36
CA ASN A 327 10.12 -7.97 -1.48
C ASN A 327 10.24 -6.43 -1.45
N GLN A 328 9.20 -5.68 -1.06
CA GLN A 328 9.26 -4.20 -0.95
C GLN A 328 10.42 -3.74 -0.05
N PHE A 329 10.76 -4.50 0.99
CA PHE A 329 11.89 -4.24 1.89
C PHE A 329 13.00 -5.30 1.82
N ALA A 330 13.18 -5.94 0.66
CA ALA A 330 14.14 -7.06 0.51
C ALA A 330 15.58 -6.69 0.93
N SER A 331 16.00 -5.44 0.73
CA SER A 331 17.32 -4.94 1.19
C SER A 331 17.49 -4.95 2.71
N GLN A 332 16.39 -5.03 3.47
CA GLN A 332 16.35 -5.14 4.93
C GLN A 332 16.02 -6.57 5.39
N GLY A 333 15.80 -7.51 4.46
CA GLY A 333 15.56 -8.93 4.74
C GLY A 333 14.11 -9.33 5.00
N PHE A 334 13.11 -8.50 4.65
CA PHE A 334 11.68 -8.80 4.80
C PHE A 334 10.84 -8.17 3.68
N ASP A 335 9.55 -8.52 3.62
CA ASP A 335 8.66 -8.10 2.53
C ASP A 335 7.86 -6.86 2.89
N LEU A 336 7.19 -6.87 4.06
CA LEU A 336 6.19 -5.86 4.45
C LEU A 336 6.41 -5.38 5.90
N LEU A 337 5.82 -4.24 6.25
CA LEU A 337 5.77 -3.70 7.61
C LEU A 337 4.38 -3.90 8.25
N PRO A 338 4.28 -4.03 9.59
CA PRO A 338 3.00 -4.23 10.28
C PRO A 338 2.24 -2.92 10.55
N THR A 339 2.55 -1.84 9.81
CA THR A 339 2.01 -0.49 10.02
C THR A 339 1.42 0.05 8.73
N THR A 340 0.82 1.24 8.77
CA THR A 340 0.25 1.95 7.61
C THR A 340 1.25 2.23 6.47
N ARG A 341 2.55 2.01 6.67
CA ARG A 341 3.54 2.00 5.58
C ARG A 341 3.37 0.83 4.61
N SER A 342 2.74 -0.24 5.07
CA SER A 342 2.27 -1.34 4.23
C SER A 342 0.80 -1.61 4.58
N GLN A 343 0.54 -2.45 5.58
CA GLN A 343 -0.80 -2.73 6.10
C GLN A 343 -0.69 -2.96 7.62
N VAL A 344 -1.72 -2.59 8.36
CA VAL A 344 -1.77 -2.78 9.81
C VAL A 344 -1.92 -4.27 10.14
N TYR A 345 -0.87 -4.88 10.66
CA TYR A 345 -0.84 -6.31 11.02
C TYR A 345 -0.77 -6.49 12.53
N GLY A 346 -1.85 -7.02 13.12
CA GLY A 346 -1.99 -7.18 14.57
C GLY A 346 -1.56 -8.54 15.12
N GLY A 347 -1.20 -9.49 14.26
CA GLY A 347 -0.91 -10.87 14.65
C GLY A 347 -2.17 -11.66 15.04
N LEU A 348 -1.98 -12.78 15.74
CA LEU A 348 -3.05 -13.72 16.10
C LEU A 348 -4.07 -13.12 17.08
N SER A 349 -3.62 -12.24 17.98
CA SER A 349 -4.47 -11.67 19.05
C SER A 349 -5.61 -10.79 18.54
N THR A 350 -5.54 -10.33 17.28
CA THR A 350 -6.55 -9.46 16.67
C THR A 350 -7.49 -10.19 15.72
N GLU A 351 -7.32 -11.50 15.52
CA GLU A 351 -8.22 -12.28 14.66
C GLU A 351 -9.66 -12.24 15.18
N HIS A 352 -10.62 -12.18 14.27
CA HIS A 352 -12.04 -12.10 14.59
C HIS A 352 -12.84 -13.09 13.73
N PRO A 353 -13.83 -13.83 14.27
CA PRO A 353 -14.54 -14.87 13.50
C PRO A 353 -15.13 -14.39 12.17
N LEU A 354 -15.71 -13.18 12.13
CA LEU A 354 -16.28 -12.60 10.90
C LEU A 354 -15.23 -12.36 9.81
N SER A 355 -14.10 -11.73 10.15
CA SER A 355 -13.03 -11.45 9.19
C SER A 355 -12.31 -12.75 8.81
N THR A 356 -12.10 -13.67 9.75
CA THR A 356 -11.54 -15.01 9.47
C THR A 356 -12.39 -15.76 8.45
N ARG A 357 -13.71 -15.76 8.62
CA ARG A 357 -14.64 -16.34 7.64
C ARG A 357 -14.52 -15.66 6.27
N ALA A 358 -14.40 -14.34 6.22
CA ALA A 358 -14.22 -13.61 4.96
C ALA A 358 -12.93 -13.99 4.23
N VAL A 359 -11.84 -14.17 4.98
CA VAL A 359 -10.55 -14.63 4.45
C VAL A 359 -10.68 -16.06 3.88
N GLU A 360 -11.33 -16.96 4.62
CA GLU A 360 -11.55 -18.34 4.18
C GLU A 360 -12.44 -18.44 2.94
N GLU A 361 -13.56 -17.71 2.89
CA GLU A 361 -14.46 -17.71 1.73
C GLU A 361 -13.84 -17.04 0.49
N THR A 362 -12.75 -16.29 0.64
CA THR A 362 -12.01 -15.65 -0.47
C THR A 362 -10.58 -16.16 -0.61
N ARG A 363 -10.28 -17.34 -0.05
CA ARG A 363 -8.92 -17.90 -0.01
C ARG A 363 -8.31 -17.90 -1.41
N GLY A 364 -7.10 -17.35 -1.55
CA GLY A 364 -6.37 -17.31 -2.82
C GLY A 364 -6.92 -16.36 -3.88
N VAL A 365 -8.03 -15.66 -3.64
CA VAL A 365 -8.62 -14.71 -4.61
C VAL A 365 -7.85 -13.39 -4.55
N VAL A 366 -7.37 -12.93 -5.71
CA VAL A 366 -6.65 -11.66 -5.89
C VAL A 366 -7.20 -10.87 -7.08
N ALA A 367 -7.07 -9.54 -7.03
CA ALA A 367 -7.41 -8.66 -8.14
C ALA A 367 -6.17 -8.43 -9.04
N THR A 368 -6.37 -8.52 -10.34
CA THR A 368 -5.29 -8.45 -11.35
C THR A 368 -5.65 -7.49 -12.47
N TYR A 369 -4.63 -6.94 -13.12
CA TYR A 369 -4.75 -6.13 -14.33
C TYR A 369 -3.63 -6.55 -15.26
N GLN A 370 -3.97 -6.93 -16.49
CA GLN A 370 -3.01 -7.50 -17.46
C GLN A 370 -2.23 -8.70 -16.91
N GLY A 371 -2.90 -9.57 -16.15
CA GLY A 371 -2.31 -10.79 -15.58
C GLY A 371 -1.41 -10.57 -14.35
N GLU A 372 -1.18 -9.32 -13.93
CA GLU A 372 -0.41 -9.02 -12.71
C GLU A 372 -1.32 -8.57 -11.57
N ALA A 373 -0.96 -8.90 -10.32
CA ALA A 373 -1.64 -8.37 -9.15
C ALA A 373 -1.62 -6.84 -9.15
N ILE A 374 -2.77 -6.21 -8.88
CA ILE A 374 -2.84 -4.74 -8.81
C ILE A 374 -2.21 -4.21 -7.52
N ASN A 375 -1.80 -2.95 -7.51
CA ASN A 375 -1.54 -2.26 -6.25
C ASN A 375 -2.88 -1.88 -5.59
N ALA A 376 -3.42 -2.77 -4.77
CA ALA A 376 -4.76 -2.64 -4.17
C ALA A 376 -4.76 -1.66 -2.97
N LEU A 377 -4.61 -0.37 -3.26
CA LEU A 377 -4.67 0.70 -2.25
C LEU A 377 -6.11 0.88 -1.74
N TYR A 378 -6.25 1.16 -0.44
CA TYR A 378 -7.52 1.45 0.22
C TYR A 378 -7.36 2.58 1.25
N THR A 379 -8.47 3.22 1.60
CA THR A 379 -8.53 4.30 2.59
C THR A 379 -9.77 4.15 3.47
N SER A 380 -9.75 4.69 4.69
CA SER A 380 -10.85 4.58 5.65
C SER A 380 -12.12 5.28 5.16
N THR A 381 -12.00 6.50 4.63
CA THR A 381 -13.13 7.27 4.11
C THR A 381 -12.65 8.18 3.00
N CYS A 382 -13.35 8.16 1.88
CA CYS A 382 -12.96 8.88 0.67
C CYS A 382 -13.52 10.31 0.59
N GLY A 383 -14.39 10.73 1.52
CA GLY A 383 -15.00 12.07 1.48
C GLY A 383 -15.99 12.27 0.32
N GLY A 384 -16.50 11.18 -0.27
CA GLY A 384 -17.50 11.19 -1.36
C GLY A 384 -16.95 10.69 -2.69
N ARG A 385 -15.64 10.84 -2.94
CA ARG A 385 -14.97 10.36 -4.16
C ARG A 385 -13.56 9.83 -3.85
N THR A 386 -13.15 8.77 -4.51
CA THR A 386 -11.74 8.33 -4.53
C THR A 386 -10.94 9.24 -5.45
N GLU A 387 -9.62 9.22 -5.29
CA GLU A 387 -8.68 10.09 -6.00
C GLU A 387 -8.01 9.35 -7.18
N ASP A 388 -7.57 10.09 -8.19
CA ASP A 388 -6.64 9.58 -9.21
C ASP A 388 -5.24 9.41 -8.58
N VAL A 389 -4.62 8.24 -8.75
CA VAL A 389 -3.38 7.90 -8.02
C VAL A 389 -2.22 8.87 -8.30
N GLU A 390 -2.16 9.46 -9.49
CA GLU A 390 -1.12 10.42 -9.86
C GLU A 390 -1.15 11.70 -9.02
N ASN A 391 -2.33 12.08 -8.49
CA ASN A 391 -2.47 13.24 -7.62
C ASN A 391 -1.86 13.01 -6.23
N ILE A 392 -1.55 11.74 -5.87
CA ILE A 392 -0.96 11.35 -4.59
C ILE A 392 0.49 10.87 -4.77
N PHE A 393 0.76 10.06 -5.80
CA PHE A 393 2.02 9.33 -5.96
C PHE A 393 2.76 9.60 -7.29
N ASN A 394 2.33 10.60 -8.08
CA ASN A 394 2.95 11.05 -9.35
C ASN A 394 3.00 10.02 -10.49
N GLU A 395 2.36 8.85 -10.37
CA GLU A 395 2.35 7.81 -11.40
C GLU A 395 0.92 7.38 -11.74
N ALA A 396 0.48 7.67 -12.96
CA ALA A 396 -0.87 7.37 -13.41
C ALA A 396 -1.06 5.86 -13.61
N THR A 397 -2.05 5.28 -12.93
CA THR A 397 -2.35 3.84 -13.01
C THR A 397 -3.78 3.61 -13.50
N PRO A 398 -4.03 2.79 -14.54
CA PRO A 398 -5.34 2.65 -15.17
C PRO A 398 -6.49 2.21 -14.24
N TYR A 399 -6.18 1.41 -13.22
CA TYR A 399 -7.16 0.87 -12.27
C TYR A 399 -7.29 1.67 -10.96
N LEU A 400 -6.42 2.66 -10.72
CA LEU A 400 -6.51 3.56 -9.56
C LEU A 400 -6.98 4.95 -10.00
N ARG A 401 -8.28 5.01 -10.31
CA ARG A 401 -8.94 6.21 -10.81
C ARG A 401 -10.00 6.72 -9.85
N GLY A 402 -10.24 8.02 -9.89
CA GLY A 402 -11.25 8.66 -9.05
C GLY A 402 -12.68 8.21 -9.40
N ARG A 403 -13.36 7.63 -8.42
CA ARG A 403 -14.74 7.09 -8.51
C ARG A 403 -15.57 7.61 -7.34
N GLU A 404 -16.87 7.76 -7.56
CA GLU A 404 -17.79 8.08 -6.48
C GLU A 404 -17.87 6.91 -5.48
N CYS A 405 -17.80 7.23 -4.20
CA CYS A 405 -17.77 6.26 -3.09
C CYS A 405 -18.63 6.70 -1.90
N ALA A 406 -19.41 7.78 -2.07
CA ALA A 406 -20.44 8.14 -1.12
C ALA A 406 -21.44 6.97 -0.97
N LEU A 407 -21.67 6.57 0.28
CA LEU A 407 -22.60 5.52 0.73
C LEU A 407 -24.07 5.75 0.34
N GLU A 408 -24.37 6.82 -0.40
CA GLU A 408 -25.71 7.13 -0.89
C GLU A 408 -26.18 6.15 -1.99
N GLY A 409 -25.29 5.34 -2.56
CA GLY A 409 -25.71 4.29 -3.49
C GLY A 409 -26.42 3.07 -2.88
N LYS A 410 -26.31 2.80 -1.56
CA LYS A 410 -26.79 1.51 -0.97
C LYS A 410 -27.57 1.56 0.34
N ALA A 411 -27.72 2.70 1.01
CA ALA A 411 -28.68 2.83 2.12
C ALA A 411 -30.15 2.67 1.68
N HIS A 412 -30.39 2.51 0.38
CA HIS A 412 -31.69 2.52 -0.28
C HIS A 412 -32.44 1.20 -0.39
N PHE A 413 -31.85 0.07 0.02
CA PHE A 413 -32.53 -1.24 -0.02
C PHE A 413 -33.20 -1.66 1.30
N ALA A 414 -33.27 -0.78 2.29
CA ALA A 414 -34.24 -0.99 3.36
C ALA A 414 -35.64 -0.96 2.72
N SER A 415 -36.34 -2.10 2.72
CA SER A 415 -37.69 -2.19 2.18
C SER A 415 -38.57 -1.13 2.86
N PHE A 416 -39.03 -0.15 2.09
CA PHE A 416 -39.95 0.89 2.54
C PHE A 416 -41.25 0.78 1.75
N VAL A 417 -42.39 0.96 2.42
CA VAL A 417 -43.70 0.98 1.78
C VAL A 417 -44.20 2.41 1.77
N VAL A 418 -44.22 3.05 0.59
CA VAL A 418 -44.92 4.32 0.39
C VAL A 418 -46.31 4.01 -0.14
N LYS A 419 -47.35 4.33 0.64
CA LYS A 419 -48.73 4.32 0.14
C LYS A 419 -48.98 5.62 -0.62
N SER A 420 -49.15 5.53 -1.93
CA SER A 420 -49.44 6.66 -2.81
C SER A 420 -50.70 6.38 -3.61
N SER A 421 -51.47 7.43 -3.94
CA SER A 421 -52.61 7.36 -4.87
C SER A 421 -52.18 7.42 -6.35
N ARG A 422 -50.86 7.48 -6.61
CA ARG A 422 -50.29 7.49 -7.96
C ARG A 422 -50.30 6.09 -8.57
N GLU A 423 -50.35 6.04 -9.90
CA GLU A 423 -50.14 4.78 -10.62
C GLU A 423 -48.72 4.23 -10.36
N PRO A 424 -48.56 2.90 -10.28
CA PRO A 424 -47.24 2.28 -10.17
C PRO A 424 -46.28 2.79 -11.24
N SER A 425 -45.07 3.15 -10.81
CA SER A 425 -44.02 3.68 -11.70
C SER A 425 -43.54 2.59 -12.65
N GLU A 426 -43.30 2.94 -13.91
CA GLU A 426 -42.69 2.06 -14.92
C GLU A 426 -41.21 2.40 -15.05
N ILE A 427 -40.41 1.86 -14.14
CA ILE A 427 -38.96 2.06 -14.10
C ILE A 427 -38.27 0.78 -14.55
N ARG A 428 -37.42 0.89 -15.56
CA ARG A 428 -36.61 -0.21 -16.10
C ARG A 428 -35.13 -0.04 -15.77
N ASP A 429 -34.67 1.19 -15.60
CA ASP A 429 -33.30 1.48 -15.19
C ASP A 429 -33.17 1.45 -13.66
N ALA A 430 -32.23 0.64 -13.16
CA ALA A 430 -31.94 0.55 -11.74
C ALA A 430 -31.51 1.90 -11.14
N ALA A 431 -30.85 2.77 -11.91
CA ALA A 431 -30.44 4.10 -11.45
C ALA A 431 -31.63 5.03 -11.17
N HIS A 432 -32.76 4.81 -11.82
CA HIS A 432 -33.96 5.65 -11.67
C HIS A 432 -34.91 5.19 -10.56
N ILE A 433 -34.68 4.01 -9.99
CA ILE A 433 -35.48 3.49 -8.86
C ILE A 433 -35.48 4.51 -7.71
N MET A 434 -34.34 5.15 -7.47
CA MET A 434 -34.21 6.15 -6.43
C MET A 434 -35.00 7.42 -6.67
N PHE A 435 -34.98 7.90 -7.91
CA PHE A 435 -35.75 9.09 -8.25
C PHE A 435 -37.26 8.82 -8.17
N ALA A 436 -37.70 7.59 -8.50
CA ALA A 436 -39.09 7.20 -8.34
C ALA A 436 -39.53 7.14 -6.87
N ARG A 437 -38.66 6.64 -5.97
CA ARG A 437 -38.88 6.72 -4.51
C ARG A 437 -39.06 8.18 -4.09
N ASP A 438 -38.11 9.02 -4.44
CA ASP A 438 -38.06 10.40 -3.95
C ASP A 438 -39.25 11.21 -4.47
N ALA A 439 -39.62 10.99 -5.72
CA ALA A 439 -40.86 11.50 -6.29
C ALA A 439 -42.09 11.07 -5.47
N ALA A 440 -42.19 9.79 -5.08
CA ALA A 440 -43.30 9.31 -4.26
C ALA A 440 -43.33 9.95 -2.86
N VAL A 441 -42.17 10.11 -2.22
CA VAL A 441 -42.05 10.78 -0.90
C VAL A 441 -42.47 12.25 -0.98
N LEU A 442 -42.00 12.97 -1.99
CA LEU A 442 -42.38 14.37 -2.21
C LEU A 442 -43.88 14.49 -2.51
N ALA A 443 -44.44 13.60 -3.32
CA ALA A 443 -45.88 13.61 -3.63
C ALA A 443 -46.75 13.45 -2.37
N VAL A 444 -46.40 12.54 -1.46
CA VAL A 444 -47.09 12.37 -0.16
C VAL A 444 -46.98 13.62 0.73
N ASN A 445 -45.95 14.44 0.50
CA ASN A 445 -45.75 15.73 1.17
C ASN A 445 -46.32 16.91 0.36
N ASN A 446 -47.30 16.67 -0.51
CA ASN A 446 -48.04 17.66 -1.31
C ASN A 446 -47.20 18.41 -2.36
N PHE A 447 -46.11 17.80 -2.87
CA PHE A 447 -45.41 18.33 -4.05
C PHE A 447 -46.12 17.88 -5.33
N GLN A 448 -46.33 18.83 -6.26
CA GLN A 448 -46.96 18.55 -7.55
C GLN A 448 -45.91 18.14 -8.58
N LEU A 449 -46.02 16.94 -9.13
CA LEU A 449 -45.05 16.40 -10.11
C LEU A 449 -45.52 16.47 -11.57
N GLY A 450 -46.72 16.96 -11.86
CA GLY A 450 -47.20 17.17 -13.25
C GLY A 450 -47.51 15.91 -14.07
N THR A 451 -47.21 14.70 -13.57
CA THR A 451 -47.59 13.41 -14.18
C THR A 451 -48.25 12.49 -13.15
N SER A 452 -49.13 11.58 -13.58
CA SER A 452 -49.72 10.51 -12.75
C SER A 452 -48.81 9.27 -12.66
N ARG A 453 -48.11 8.92 -13.75
CA ARG A 453 -47.23 7.75 -13.87
C ARG A 453 -45.80 8.18 -14.18
N LEU A 454 -44.83 7.66 -13.41
CA LEU A 454 -43.40 7.96 -13.58
C LEU A 454 -42.77 6.93 -14.52
N THR A 455 -41.95 7.40 -15.46
CA THR A 455 -41.21 6.57 -16.41
C THR A 455 -39.74 7.02 -16.47
N ASP A 456 -38.84 6.14 -16.92
CA ASP A 456 -37.43 6.49 -17.14
C ASP A 456 -37.27 7.72 -18.04
N ALA A 457 -38.04 7.78 -19.13
CA ALA A 457 -38.02 8.89 -20.07
C ALA A 457 -38.42 10.22 -19.42
N TRP A 458 -39.44 10.20 -18.55
CA TRP A 458 -39.87 11.40 -17.83
C TRP A 458 -38.80 11.87 -16.83
N LEU A 459 -38.17 10.96 -16.09
CA LEU A 459 -37.12 11.29 -15.13
C LEU A 459 -35.86 11.85 -15.80
N ALA A 460 -35.50 11.33 -16.98
CA ALA A 460 -34.34 11.79 -17.76
C ALA A 460 -34.58 13.11 -18.49
N SER A 461 -35.84 13.49 -18.73
CA SER A 461 -36.17 14.69 -19.50
C SER A 461 -35.91 16.01 -18.72
N PRO A 462 -35.61 17.12 -19.42
CA PRO A 462 -35.38 18.43 -18.80
C PRO A 462 -36.58 18.98 -18.02
N SER A 463 -36.33 19.60 -16.88
CA SER A 463 -37.36 20.30 -16.08
C SER A 463 -37.78 21.63 -16.69
N SER A 464 -39.07 21.95 -16.65
CA SER A 464 -39.57 23.28 -17.05
C SER A 464 -39.45 24.29 -15.91
N SER A 465 -39.31 25.58 -16.24
CA SER A 465 -39.21 26.66 -15.24
C SER A 465 -40.45 26.76 -14.34
N ALA A 466 -41.63 26.35 -14.84
CA ALA A 466 -42.87 26.33 -14.07
C ALA A 466 -42.86 25.21 -13.00
N GLU A 467 -42.40 24.01 -13.36
CA GLU A 467 -42.25 22.89 -12.42
C GLU A 467 -41.25 23.24 -11.32
N VAL A 468 -40.07 23.71 -11.70
CA VAL A 468 -39.01 24.09 -10.75
C VAL A 468 -39.50 25.16 -9.78
N ARG A 469 -40.24 26.16 -10.27
CA ARG A 469 -40.86 27.18 -9.43
C ARG A 469 -41.86 26.59 -8.44
N GLY A 470 -42.73 25.69 -8.91
CA GLY A 470 -43.69 25.00 -8.05
C GLY A 470 -43.01 24.19 -6.95
N TRP A 471 -41.95 23.46 -7.30
CA TRP A 471 -41.18 22.63 -6.36
C TRP A 471 -40.46 23.48 -5.33
N LEU A 472 -39.70 24.49 -5.74
CA LEU A 472 -38.97 25.36 -4.80
C LEU A 472 -39.91 26.17 -3.89
N SER A 473 -41.08 26.56 -4.38
CA SER A 473 -42.13 27.17 -3.55
C SER A 473 -42.68 26.20 -2.50
N ALA A 474 -42.78 24.90 -2.84
CA ALA A 474 -43.16 23.87 -1.87
C ALA A 474 -42.03 23.59 -0.86
N VAL A 475 -40.77 23.59 -1.29
CA VAL A 475 -39.59 23.50 -0.42
C VAL A 475 -39.57 24.63 0.60
N ALA A 476 -39.65 25.88 0.16
CA ALA A 476 -39.64 27.05 1.05
C ALA A 476 -40.76 27.00 2.10
N ARG A 477 -41.98 26.63 1.69
CA ARG A 477 -43.10 26.43 2.64
C ARG A 477 -42.82 25.31 3.64
N THR A 478 -42.20 24.22 3.21
CA THR A 478 -41.88 23.07 4.06
C THR A 478 -40.77 23.41 5.05
N ALA A 479 -39.75 24.15 4.61
CA ALA A 479 -38.62 24.62 5.41
C ALA A 479 -38.93 25.88 6.23
N ARG A 480 -40.13 26.46 6.11
CA ARG A 480 -40.56 27.73 6.73
C ARG A 480 -39.64 28.91 6.39
N GLN A 481 -39.20 28.97 5.14
CA GLN A 481 -38.37 30.03 4.57
C GLN A 481 -39.18 30.89 3.58
N PRO A 482 -38.74 32.13 3.29
CA PRO A 482 -39.29 32.90 2.19
C PRO A 482 -39.07 32.16 0.86
N VAL A 483 -40.00 32.34 -0.08
CA VAL A 483 -39.87 31.77 -1.43
C VAL A 483 -38.73 32.51 -2.13
N PRO A 484 -37.70 31.80 -2.64
CA PRO A 484 -36.55 32.44 -3.26
C PRO A 484 -36.93 33.11 -4.59
N VAL A 485 -36.21 34.18 -4.93
CA VAL A 485 -36.31 34.80 -6.25
C VAL A 485 -35.63 33.89 -7.28
N LEU A 486 -36.40 33.41 -8.25
CA LEU A 486 -35.90 32.52 -9.28
C LEU A 486 -35.30 33.32 -10.43
N THR A 487 -34.06 33.01 -10.77
CA THR A 487 -33.39 33.51 -11.97
C THR A 487 -33.84 32.74 -13.22
N GLU A 488 -33.56 33.27 -14.40
CA GLU A 488 -33.84 32.58 -15.67
C GLU A 488 -33.10 31.23 -15.78
N ASP A 489 -31.99 31.08 -15.05
CA ASP A 489 -31.17 29.86 -14.99
C ASP A 489 -31.62 28.84 -13.94
N ALA A 490 -32.79 28.99 -13.32
CA ALA A 490 -33.27 28.07 -12.28
C ALA A 490 -33.45 26.62 -12.75
N THR A 491 -33.48 26.37 -14.07
CA THR A 491 -33.53 25.03 -14.68
C THR A 491 -32.14 24.41 -14.89
N ARG A 492 -31.07 25.19 -14.75
CA ARG A 492 -29.68 24.73 -14.81
C ARG A 492 -29.10 24.59 -13.41
N LEU A 493 -28.03 23.82 -13.29
CA LEU A 493 -27.46 23.46 -11.99
C LEU A 493 -27.07 24.66 -11.11
N PRO A 494 -26.35 25.71 -11.58
CA PRO A 494 -25.98 26.83 -10.71
C PRO A 494 -27.20 27.60 -10.17
N GLY A 495 -28.16 27.92 -11.04
CA GLY A 495 -29.36 28.66 -10.65
C GLY A 495 -30.29 27.83 -9.76
N PHE A 496 -30.46 26.55 -10.06
CA PHE A 496 -31.21 25.62 -9.21
C PHE A 496 -30.58 25.48 -7.82
N SER A 497 -29.25 25.34 -7.75
CA SER A 497 -28.52 25.14 -6.49
C SER A 497 -28.68 26.34 -5.55
N ALA A 498 -28.49 27.56 -6.06
CA ALA A 498 -28.68 28.78 -5.28
C ALA A 498 -30.13 28.93 -4.80
N ALA A 499 -31.10 28.66 -5.67
CA ALA A 499 -32.51 28.76 -5.31
C ALA A 499 -32.94 27.69 -4.29
N LEU A 500 -32.42 26.45 -4.41
CA LEU A 500 -32.66 25.38 -3.46
C LEU A 500 -32.01 25.66 -2.10
N ALA A 501 -30.76 26.12 -2.10
CA ALA A 501 -30.05 26.51 -0.90
C ALA A 501 -30.80 27.63 -0.17
N ALA A 502 -31.20 28.68 -0.89
CA ALA A 502 -32.01 29.77 -0.34
C ALA A 502 -33.37 29.28 0.21
N ALA A 503 -34.07 28.39 -0.50
CA ALA A 503 -35.36 27.84 -0.08
C ALA A 503 -35.29 27.01 1.20
N VAL A 504 -34.13 26.42 1.53
CA VAL A 504 -33.97 25.56 2.71
C VAL A 504 -33.24 26.27 3.85
N TYR A 505 -32.19 27.02 3.54
CA TYR A 505 -31.24 27.57 4.49
C TYR A 505 -31.40 29.09 4.70
N GLY A 506 -32.14 29.77 3.83
CA GLY A 506 -32.18 31.23 3.75
C GLY A 506 -31.09 31.79 2.82
N GLU A 507 -31.23 33.05 2.42
CA GLU A 507 -30.30 33.71 1.48
C GLU A 507 -28.88 33.84 2.07
N LEU A 508 -27.87 33.70 1.20
CA LEU A 508 -26.44 33.87 1.50
C LEU A 508 -25.89 32.97 2.63
N ARG A 509 -26.60 31.89 2.98
CA ARG A 509 -26.18 31.02 4.07
C ARG A 509 -24.92 30.22 3.72
N ALA A 510 -24.76 29.79 2.48
CA ALA A 510 -23.59 29.03 2.04
C ALA A 510 -22.29 29.84 2.18
N ASP A 511 -22.31 31.11 1.77
CA ASP A 511 -21.17 32.04 1.87
C ASP A 511 -20.74 32.28 3.33
N THR A 512 -21.67 32.18 4.28
CA THR A 512 -21.33 32.30 5.72
C THR A 512 -20.76 31.04 6.35
N LEU A 513 -21.02 29.87 5.75
CA LEU A 513 -20.69 28.56 6.33
C LEU A 513 -19.45 27.92 5.71
N MET A 514 -18.89 28.52 4.67
CA MET A 514 -17.89 27.89 3.85
C MET A 514 -16.87 28.93 3.39
N SER A 515 -15.58 28.64 3.56
CA SER A 515 -14.53 29.52 3.03
C SER A 515 -14.35 29.31 1.53
N ASP A 516 -13.74 30.27 0.83
CA ASP A 516 -13.42 30.15 -0.59
C ASP A 516 -12.52 28.93 -0.86
N ALA A 517 -11.60 28.62 0.05
CA ALA A 517 -10.73 27.46 -0.04
C ALA A 517 -11.51 26.13 0.07
N ASP A 518 -12.49 26.05 0.99
CA ASP A 518 -13.37 24.88 1.11
C ASP A 518 -14.24 24.72 -0.14
N ALA A 519 -14.73 25.84 -0.70
CA ALA A 519 -15.49 25.84 -1.96
C ALA A 519 -14.66 25.31 -3.12
N GLU A 520 -13.42 25.79 -3.25
CA GLU A 520 -12.51 25.40 -4.31
C GLU A 520 -12.14 23.93 -4.20
N TYR A 521 -11.87 23.44 -2.97
CA TYR A 521 -11.59 22.03 -2.72
C TYR A 521 -12.77 21.13 -3.11
N LEU A 522 -14.00 21.47 -2.71
CA LEU A 522 -15.21 20.70 -3.03
C LEU A 522 -15.58 20.77 -4.52
N LEU A 523 -15.10 21.79 -5.23
CA LEU A 523 -15.33 22.01 -6.66
C LEU A 523 -14.11 21.61 -7.52
N SER A 524 -13.35 20.60 -7.11
CA SER A 524 -12.19 20.06 -7.82
C SER A 524 -12.57 19.02 -8.88
N PHE A 525 -13.43 19.37 -9.85
CA PHE A 525 -13.85 18.49 -10.95
C PHE A 525 -13.88 19.19 -12.31
N ARG A 526 -14.06 18.41 -13.39
CA ARG A 526 -13.70 18.80 -14.76
C ARG A 526 -14.38 20.07 -15.29
N ASP A 527 -15.67 20.25 -15.02
CA ASP A 527 -16.46 21.40 -15.46
C ASP A 527 -16.74 22.41 -14.33
N ALA A 528 -16.06 22.29 -13.19
CA ALA A 528 -16.28 23.18 -12.05
C ALA A 528 -15.93 24.64 -12.33
N ALA A 529 -15.01 24.90 -13.26
CA ALA A 529 -14.67 26.25 -13.71
C ALA A 529 -15.84 26.95 -14.44
N GLU A 530 -16.84 26.19 -14.89
CA GLU A 530 -18.04 26.73 -15.53
C GLU A 530 -19.08 27.25 -14.52
N ILE A 531 -18.92 26.94 -13.23
CA ILE A 531 -19.81 27.41 -12.16
C ILE A 531 -19.49 28.87 -11.85
N PRO A 532 -20.46 29.80 -12.02
CA PRO A 532 -20.27 31.21 -11.70
C PRO A 532 -19.85 31.40 -10.24
N GLU A 533 -18.94 32.32 -9.99
CA GLU A 533 -18.34 32.59 -8.66
C GLU A 533 -19.39 32.73 -7.55
N LYS A 534 -20.43 33.55 -7.80
CA LYS A 534 -21.56 33.77 -6.89
C LYS A 534 -22.39 32.53 -6.53
N ASN A 535 -22.24 31.42 -7.25
CA ASN A 535 -22.98 30.18 -7.05
C ASN A 535 -22.10 29.06 -6.50
N ARG A 536 -20.78 29.28 -6.41
CA ARG A 536 -19.82 28.23 -6.03
C ARG A 536 -20.08 27.71 -4.63
N ALA A 537 -20.32 28.61 -3.67
CA ALA A 537 -20.58 28.20 -2.29
C ALA A 537 -21.85 27.34 -2.17
N ASP A 538 -22.93 27.73 -2.85
CA ASP A 538 -24.19 26.96 -2.84
C ASP A 538 -24.01 25.56 -3.44
N VAL A 539 -23.34 25.46 -4.60
CA VAL A 539 -23.12 24.17 -5.28
C VAL A 539 -22.23 23.27 -4.42
N ALA A 540 -21.13 23.81 -3.88
CA ALA A 540 -20.22 23.09 -3.00
C ALA A 540 -20.89 22.61 -1.72
N MET A 541 -21.73 23.44 -1.10
CA MET A 541 -22.50 23.06 0.09
C MET A 541 -23.47 21.91 -0.22
N LEU A 542 -24.19 21.99 -1.34
CA LEU A 542 -25.13 20.93 -1.73
C LEU A 542 -24.43 19.62 -2.14
N LEU A 543 -23.22 19.69 -2.70
CA LEU A 543 -22.38 18.51 -2.94
C LEU A 543 -21.90 17.88 -1.63
N ARG A 544 -21.39 18.69 -0.70
CA ARG A 544 -20.94 18.25 0.63
C ARG A 544 -22.06 17.58 1.40
N ASP A 545 -23.26 18.15 1.34
CA ASP A 545 -24.43 17.67 2.06
C ASP A 545 -25.11 16.47 1.36
N GLY A 546 -24.60 16.00 0.22
CA GLY A 546 -25.14 14.84 -0.52
C GLY A 546 -26.47 15.11 -1.25
N ALA A 547 -26.83 16.39 -1.44
CA ALA A 547 -28.00 16.75 -2.23
C ALA A 547 -27.71 16.73 -3.74
N LEU A 548 -26.45 17.00 -4.13
CA LEU A 548 -25.98 16.89 -5.51
C LEU A 548 -24.93 15.79 -5.62
N SER A 549 -24.86 15.17 -6.79
CA SER A 549 -23.85 14.18 -7.14
C SER A 549 -23.32 14.42 -8.54
N LEU A 550 -22.06 14.04 -8.79
CA LEU A 550 -21.45 14.15 -10.11
C LEU A 550 -22.04 13.11 -11.08
N TYR A 551 -21.84 13.32 -12.38
CA TYR A 551 -21.98 12.25 -13.36
C TYR A 551 -20.74 11.34 -13.34
N ALA A 552 -20.85 10.15 -13.92
CA ALA A 552 -19.76 9.18 -13.99
C ALA A 552 -18.50 9.72 -14.71
N ASP A 553 -18.68 10.71 -15.58
CA ASP A 553 -17.65 11.43 -16.33
C ASP A 553 -16.95 12.56 -15.52
N GLN A 554 -17.26 12.70 -14.23
CA GLN A 554 -16.75 13.73 -13.32
C GLN A 554 -17.18 15.16 -13.68
N THR A 555 -18.39 15.30 -14.22
CA THR A 555 -19.00 16.62 -14.51
C THR A 555 -20.28 16.85 -13.71
N LEU A 556 -20.74 18.10 -13.67
CA LEU A 556 -22.11 18.46 -13.27
C LEU A 556 -23.01 18.88 -14.43
N ARG A 557 -22.44 19.03 -15.62
CA ARG A 557 -23.12 19.51 -16.84
C ARG A 557 -23.77 20.86 -16.59
N THR A 558 -22.99 21.81 -16.09
CA THR A 558 -23.47 23.09 -15.53
C THR A 558 -24.31 23.92 -16.51
N ARG A 559 -24.07 23.77 -17.82
CA ARG A 559 -24.74 24.49 -18.90
C ARG A 559 -26.00 23.82 -19.41
N GLU A 560 -26.17 22.53 -19.12
CA GLU A 560 -27.33 21.75 -19.54
C GLU A 560 -28.50 21.94 -18.56
N PRO A 561 -29.75 21.92 -19.04
CA PRO A 561 -30.91 21.80 -18.16
C PRO A 561 -30.82 20.52 -17.33
N MET A 562 -31.08 20.61 -16.02
CA MET A 562 -31.04 19.41 -15.19
C MET A 562 -32.23 18.47 -15.49
N PRO A 563 -32.00 17.15 -15.51
CA PRO A 563 -33.07 16.17 -15.55
C PRO A 563 -33.99 16.28 -14.33
N ARG A 564 -35.30 16.03 -14.53
CA ARG A 564 -36.30 16.02 -13.45
C ARG A 564 -35.89 15.12 -12.30
N GLY A 565 -35.39 13.92 -12.59
CA GLY A 565 -34.99 12.94 -11.60
C GLY A 565 -33.92 13.48 -10.63
N ARG A 566 -32.89 14.18 -11.13
CA ARG A 566 -31.82 14.73 -10.28
C ARG A 566 -32.30 15.91 -9.44
N MET A 567 -33.17 16.78 -9.96
CA MET A 567 -33.75 17.87 -9.17
C MET A 567 -34.66 17.34 -8.05
N ILE A 568 -35.51 16.36 -8.36
CA ILE A 568 -36.38 15.69 -7.38
C ILE A 568 -35.55 15.02 -6.28
N HIS A 569 -34.50 14.30 -6.68
CA HIS A 569 -33.58 13.67 -5.74
C HIS A 569 -32.93 14.69 -4.81
N ALA A 570 -32.37 15.77 -5.35
CA ALA A 570 -31.74 16.83 -4.56
C ALA A 570 -32.70 17.45 -3.53
N ILE A 571 -33.93 17.74 -3.95
CA ILE A 571 -34.97 18.28 -3.07
C ILE A 571 -35.32 17.28 -1.95
N ALA A 572 -35.58 16.03 -2.31
CA ALA A 572 -35.97 15.01 -1.35
C ALA A 572 -34.86 14.77 -0.32
N ARG A 573 -33.62 14.56 -0.77
CA ARG A 573 -32.46 14.35 0.11
C ARG A 573 -32.26 15.49 1.09
N LEU A 574 -32.32 16.72 0.61
CA LEU A 574 -32.11 17.91 1.43
C LEU A 574 -33.22 18.12 2.48
N LEU A 575 -34.47 17.77 2.15
CA LEU A 575 -35.57 17.83 3.11
C LEU A 575 -35.58 16.63 4.07
N GLU A 576 -35.16 15.44 3.62
CA GLU A 576 -35.01 14.24 4.46
C GLU A 576 -33.91 14.43 5.50
N SER A 577 -32.74 14.97 5.12
CA SER A 577 -31.63 15.22 6.05
C SER A 577 -31.99 16.17 7.19
N ARG A 578 -33.03 17.00 6.96
CA ARG A 578 -33.58 17.95 7.93
C ARG A 578 -34.83 17.43 8.65
N ASN A 579 -35.19 16.16 8.43
CA ASN A 579 -36.39 15.55 8.99
C ASN A 579 -37.68 16.35 8.68
N ALA A 580 -37.70 17.05 7.52
CA ALA A 580 -38.77 17.94 7.11
C ALA A 580 -39.87 17.22 6.30
N LEU A 581 -39.60 16.00 5.85
CA LEU A 581 -40.56 15.13 5.17
C LEU A 581 -41.18 14.16 6.17
N GLN A 582 -42.50 14.06 6.16
CA GLN A 582 -43.24 13.16 7.03
C GLN A 582 -43.83 12.02 6.20
N LEU A 583 -43.62 10.78 6.65
CA LEU A 583 -44.41 9.65 6.16
C LEU A 583 -45.83 9.80 6.72
N GLN A 584 -46.77 10.19 5.87
CA GLN A 584 -48.17 10.31 6.29
C GLN A 584 -48.79 8.92 6.43
N LYS A 585 -49.05 8.49 7.66
CA LYS A 585 -49.95 7.36 7.93
C LYS A 585 -51.38 7.89 7.89
N SER A 586 -52.21 7.34 7.00
CA SER A 586 -53.64 7.67 6.92
C SER A 586 -54.49 6.49 7.34
N THR A 587 -55.53 6.74 8.14
CA THR A 587 -56.61 5.78 8.38
C THR A 587 -57.74 6.05 7.39
N THR A 588 -58.18 5.02 6.68
CA THR A 588 -59.30 5.09 5.75
C THR A 588 -60.59 4.74 6.48
N ARG A 589 -61.63 5.57 6.33
CA ARG A 589 -63.00 5.23 6.74
C ARG A 589 -63.90 5.14 5.51
N PRO A 590 -64.70 4.08 5.35
CA PRO A 590 -65.70 4.02 4.29
C PRO A 590 -66.79 5.06 4.55
N THR A 591 -67.21 5.80 3.53
CA THR A 591 -68.40 6.66 3.58
C THR A 591 -69.55 6.03 2.81
N MET A 592 -70.79 6.39 3.18
CA MET A 592 -72.02 5.81 2.61
C MET A 592 -72.19 6.04 1.10
N SER A 593 -71.42 6.94 0.48
CA SER A 593 -71.44 7.24 -0.95
C SER A 593 -70.36 6.52 -1.77
N GLY A 594 -69.63 5.55 -1.19
CA GLY A 594 -68.58 4.81 -1.89
C GLY A 594 -67.25 5.56 -2.06
N ALA A 595 -67.12 6.77 -1.48
CA ALA A 595 -65.85 7.48 -1.40
C ALA A 595 -65.06 7.06 -0.14
N LEU A 596 -63.74 6.92 -0.26
CA LEU A 596 -62.84 6.75 0.88
C LEU A 596 -62.44 8.13 1.40
N VAL A 597 -62.58 8.39 2.69
CA VAL A 597 -62.06 9.62 3.31
C VAL A 597 -60.72 9.31 3.98
N LEU A 598 -59.66 9.98 3.51
CA LEU A 598 -58.34 9.98 4.12
C LEU A 598 -58.31 11.04 5.21
N ARG A 599 -58.14 10.62 6.47
CA ARG A 599 -57.88 11.54 7.58
C ARG A 599 -56.36 11.63 7.81
N SER A 600 -55.79 12.78 7.49
CA SER A 600 -54.40 13.10 7.82
C SER A 600 -54.24 13.41 9.31
N ASN A 601 -53.05 13.19 9.88
CA ASN A 601 -52.71 13.57 11.27
C ASN A 601 -52.92 15.07 11.58
N LYS A 602 -53.16 15.91 10.57
CA LYS A 602 -53.53 17.32 10.71
C LYS A 602 -55.05 17.60 10.66
N ASN A 603 -55.91 16.60 10.91
CA ASN A 603 -57.37 16.71 10.94
C ASN A 603 -58.00 17.36 9.69
N ARG A 604 -57.38 17.21 8.52
CA ARG A 604 -58.02 17.53 7.23
C ARG A 604 -58.47 16.23 6.58
N ASP A 605 -59.77 16.15 6.36
CA ASP A 605 -60.42 15.04 5.68
C ASP A 605 -60.38 15.32 4.16
N GLN A 606 -59.83 14.39 3.38
CA GLN A 606 -59.82 14.45 1.92
C GLN A 606 -60.59 13.26 1.34
N SER A 607 -61.52 13.51 0.43
CA SER A 607 -62.25 12.46 -0.27
C SER A 607 -61.43 11.91 -1.44
N VAL A 608 -61.35 10.59 -1.52
CA VAL A 608 -60.77 9.84 -2.64
C VAL A 608 -61.87 8.98 -3.23
N ALA A 609 -62.21 9.23 -4.49
CA ALA A 609 -63.08 8.35 -5.25
C ALA A 609 -62.29 7.09 -5.60
N VAL A 610 -62.87 5.93 -5.32
CA VAL A 610 -62.32 4.63 -5.73
C VAL A 610 -63.03 4.25 -7.02
N THR A 611 -62.31 4.27 -8.15
CA THR A 611 -62.75 3.63 -9.41
C THR A 611 -62.14 2.26 -9.53
#